data_AF-A0AAV4K6J7-F1
#
_entry.id   AF-A0AAV4K6J7-F1
#
_cell.length_a   1.000
_cell.length_b   1.000
_cell.length_c   1.000
_cell.angle_alpha   90.00
_cell.angle_beta   90.00
_cell.angle_gamma   90.00
#
_symmetry.space_group_name_H-M   'P 1'
#
loop_
_entity.id
_entity.type
_entity.pdbx_description
1 polymer ?
#
loop_
_entity_poly.entity_id
_entity_poly.type
_entity_poly.pdbx_seq_one_letter_code
_entity_poly.pdbx_strand_id
1 'polypeptide(L)'
;MTDAKRDTVPPIAAELSVHADEHAVPSEVVAEQGPPPADYAQRPASGVDVTPGEGLSAEQVVTMTGGDAEAADANVELQEAQGLDTGAHG
;
A
#
# COMPACT_ATOMS: atom_id res chain seq x y z
N MET A 1 -34.67 15.85 37.15
CA MET A 1 -35.59 16.69 36.39
C MET A 1 -35.00 16.82 34.99
N THR A 2 -35.48 16.00 34.05
CA THR A 2 -34.95 15.93 32.68
C THR A 2 -35.47 17.12 31.88
N ASP A 3 -34.56 17.81 31.18
CA ASP A 3 -34.87 19.00 30.40
C ASP A 3 -35.67 18.59 29.14
N ALA A 4 -36.98 18.88 29.16
CA ALA A 4 -37.92 18.51 28.11
C ALA A 4 -37.59 19.11 26.73
N LYS A 5 -36.65 20.07 26.65
CA LYS A 5 -36.18 20.63 25.37
C LYS A 5 -35.26 19.69 24.58
N ARG A 6 -34.61 18.70 25.21
CA ARG A 6 -33.76 17.74 24.47
C ARG A 6 -34.56 16.72 23.67
N ASP A 7 -35.80 16.45 24.07
CA ASP A 7 -36.64 15.42 23.44
C ASP A 7 -37.43 15.94 22.22
N THR A 8 -37.30 17.22 21.87
CA THR A 8 -38.01 17.84 20.72
C THR A 8 -37.13 17.98 19.48
N VAL A 9 -36.01 17.27 19.40
CA VAL A 9 -35.19 17.26 18.18
C VAL A 9 -35.84 16.29 17.18
N PRO A 10 -36.41 16.76 16.05
CA PRO A 10 -36.89 15.85 15.02
C PRO A 10 -35.70 15.02 14.49
N PRO A 11 -35.87 13.72 14.26
CA PRO A 11 -34.80 12.90 13.71
C PRO A 11 -34.43 13.45 12.33
N ILE A 12 -33.19 13.90 12.18
CA ILE A 12 -32.65 14.26 10.86
C ILE A 12 -32.46 12.94 10.12
N ALA A 13 -33.41 12.60 9.25
CA ALA A 13 -33.22 11.56 8.26
C ALA A 13 -32.16 12.07 7.27
N ALA A 14 -30.89 11.77 7.55
CA ALA A 14 -29.79 12.02 6.63
C ALA A 14 -29.86 10.96 5.53
N GLU A 15 -30.80 11.11 4.60
CA GLU A 15 -30.81 10.29 3.40
C GLU A 15 -29.68 10.78 2.48
N LEU A 16 -28.56 10.06 2.54
CA LEU A 16 -27.40 10.27 1.69
C LEU A 16 -27.79 9.92 0.24
N SER A 17 -28.22 10.92 -0.53
CA SER A 17 -28.46 10.76 -1.97
C SER A 17 -27.12 10.74 -2.70
N VAL A 18 -26.58 9.55 -2.97
CA VAL A 18 -25.40 9.38 -3.84
C VAL A 18 -25.89 9.41 -5.28
N HIS A 19 -25.62 10.49 -6.00
CA HIS A 19 -25.68 10.46 -7.47
C HIS A 19 -24.49 9.62 -7.94
N ALA A 20 -24.75 8.44 -8.50
CA ALA A 20 -23.72 7.70 -9.21
C ALA A 20 -23.33 8.53 -10.43
N ASP A 21 -22.12 9.08 -10.42
CA ASP A 21 -21.54 9.68 -11.61
C ASP A 21 -21.16 8.54 -12.57
N GLU A 22 -22.02 8.28 -13.54
CA GLU A 22 -21.85 7.22 -14.56
C GLU A 22 -20.62 7.45 -15.47
N HIS A 23 -19.87 8.54 -15.27
CA HIS A 23 -18.66 8.88 -16.01
C HIS A 23 -17.41 9.07 -15.14
N ALA A 24 -17.47 8.80 -13.83
CA ALA A 24 -16.29 8.85 -12.98
C ALA A 24 -15.41 7.61 -13.23
N VAL A 25 -14.61 7.64 -14.30
CA VAL A 25 -13.42 6.79 -14.39
C VAL A 25 -12.53 7.20 -13.21
N PRO A 26 -12.20 6.30 -12.27
CA PRO A 26 -11.25 6.63 -11.22
C PRO A 26 -9.87 6.71 -11.89
N SER A 27 -9.52 7.88 -12.43
CA SER A 27 -8.13 8.18 -12.70
C SER A 27 -7.47 8.34 -11.34
N GLU A 28 -6.70 7.34 -10.92
CA GLU A 28 -5.85 7.46 -9.75
C GLU A 28 -4.94 8.67 -9.96
N VAL A 29 -5.23 9.78 -9.27
CA VAL A 29 -4.39 10.97 -9.31
C VAL A 29 -3.16 10.63 -8.48
N VAL A 30 -2.11 10.17 -9.15
CA VAL A 30 -0.82 9.88 -8.51
C VAL A 30 -0.25 11.22 -8.04
N ALA A 31 -0.19 11.40 -6.72
CA ALA A 31 0.48 12.55 -6.14
C ALA A 31 2.00 12.37 -6.34
N GLU A 32 2.61 13.20 -7.19
CA GLU A 32 4.06 13.24 -7.31
C GLU A 32 4.66 13.94 -6.09
N GLN A 33 5.63 13.30 -5.44
CA GLN A 33 6.42 13.94 -4.38
C GLN A 33 7.32 15.00 -5.02
N GLY A 34 7.06 16.27 -4.71
CA GLY A 34 7.87 17.39 -5.18
C GLY A 34 9.30 17.38 -4.62
N PRO A 35 10.18 18.27 -5.10
CA PRO A 35 11.53 18.38 -4.59
C PRO A 35 11.53 18.69 -3.08
N PRO A 36 12.57 18.25 -2.34
CA PRO A 36 12.67 18.54 -0.93
C PRO A 36 12.72 20.06 -0.67
N PRO A 37 12.26 20.53 0.51
CA PRO A 37 12.37 21.93 0.90
C PRO A 37 13.81 22.46 0.79
N ALA A 38 13.97 23.73 0.40
CA ALA A 38 15.28 24.35 0.18
C ALA A 38 16.21 24.33 1.43
N ASP A 39 15.62 24.25 2.62
CA ASP A 39 16.31 24.21 3.90
C ASP A 39 16.64 22.79 4.38
N TYR A 40 16.28 21.73 3.63
CA TYR A 40 16.44 20.33 4.06
C TYR A 40 17.86 20.01 4.55
N ALA A 41 18.88 20.48 3.81
CA ALA A 41 20.29 20.25 4.15
C ALA A 41 20.78 21.05 5.36
N GLN A 42 20.06 22.10 5.76
CA GLN A 42 20.42 22.97 6.88
C GLN A 42 19.79 22.48 8.20
N ARG A 43 18.89 21.50 8.14
CA ARG A 43 18.22 20.97 9.32
C ARG A 43 19.24 20.22 10.18
N PRO A 44 19.27 20.47 11.50
CA PRO A 44 20.10 19.68 12.39
C PRO A 44 19.69 18.21 12.28
N ALA A 45 20.68 17.32 12.35
CA ALA A 45 20.42 15.89 12.39
C ALA A 45 19.44 15.59 13.52
N SER A 46 18.47 14.72 13.25
CA SER A 46 17.64 14.16 14.32
C SER A 46 18.59 13.54 15.35
N GLY A 47 18.51 13.99 16.60
CA GLY A 47 19.32 13.42 17.70
C GLY A 47 18.89 12.00 18.09
N VAL A 48 18.03 11.38 17.30
CA VAL A 48 17.65 9.98 17.42
C VAL A 48 18.73 9.17 16.72
N ASP A 49 19.41 8.30 17.47
CA ASP A 49 20.29 7.30 16.90
C ASP A 49 19.50 6.47 15.88
N VAL A 50 19.94 6.50 14.63
CA VAL A 50 19.42 5.60 13.61
C VAL A 50 19.98 4.24 13.96
N THR A 51 19.23 3.42 14.69
CA THR A 51 19.56 2.01 14.81
C THR A 51 19.36 1.40 13.42
N PRO A 52 20.43 0.95 12.73
CA PRO A 52 20.24 0.21 11.50
C PRO A 52 19.38 -1.00 11.84
N GLY A 53 18.21 -1.09 11.19
CA GLY A 53 17.34 -2.25 11.35
C GLY A 53 18.08 -3.50 10.92
N GLU A 54 17.86 -4.61 11.62
CA GLU A 54 18.31 -5.91 11.14
C GLU A 54 17.57 -6.21 9.83
N GLY A 55 18.34 -6.48 8.77
CA GLY A 55 17.78 -6.87 7.49
C GLY A 55 17.03 -8.19 7.62
N LEU A 56 15.95 -8.36 6.85
CA LEU A 56 15.22 -9.62 6.83
C LEU A 56 16.10 -10.72 6.23
N SER A 57 16.06 -11.91 6.82
CA SER A 57 16.69 -13.09 6.24
C SER A 57 15.96 -13.50 4.95
N ALA A 58 16.63 -14.27 4.09
CA ALA A 58 16.02 -14.77 2.85
C ALA A 58 14.73 -15.57 3.12
N GLU A 59 14.72 -16.36 4.20
CA GLU A 59 13.56 -17.15 4.63
C GLU A 59 12.40 -16.26 5.10
N GLN A 60 12.70 -15.16 5.79
CA GLN A 60 11.70 -14.18 6.22
C GLN A 60 11.10 -13.45 5.02
N VAL A 61 11.93 -13.08 4.03
CA VAL A 61 11.46 -12.47 2.79
C VAL A 61 10.54 -13.44 2.04
N VAL A 62 10.96 -14.69 1.85
CA VAL A 62 10.15 -15.73 1.17
C VAL A 62 8.81 -15.96 1.86
N THR A 63 8.81 -16.04 3.19
CA THR A 63 7.60 -16.19 4.00
C THR A 63 6.66 -14.99 3.83
N MET A 64 7.20 -13.77 3.73
CA MET A 64 6.41 -12.55 3.56
C MET A 64 5.89 -12.37 2.14
N THR A 65 6.67 -12.76 1.12
CA THR A 65 6.29 -12.60 -0.29
C THR A 65 5.45 -13.77 -0.80
N GLY A 66 5.18 -14.78 0.01
CA GLY A 66 4.44 -15.98 -0.42
C GLY A 66 5.19 -16.73 -1.51
N GLY A 67 6.52 -16.80 -1.42
CA GLY A 67 7.37 -17.56 -2.34
C GLY A 67 7.20 -19.06 -2.09
N ASP A 68 6.00 -19.57 -2.31
CA ASP A 68 5.68 -20.98 -2.20
C ASP A 68 6.25 -21.73 -3.41
N ALA A 69 6.69 -22.96 -3.19
CA ALA A 69 7.25 -23.83 -4.24
C ALA A 69 6.31 -24.00 -5.45
N GLU A 70 5.00 -23.88 -5.24
CA GLU A 70 3.99 -23.95 -6.30
C GLU A 70 4.09 -22.79 -7.32
N ALA A 71 4.55 -21.61 -6.90
CA ALA A 71 4.82 -20.49 -7.81
C ALA A 71 6.11 -20.68 -8.60
N ALA A 72 7.08 -21.45 -8.08
CA ALA A 72 8.28 -21.81 -8.82
C ALA A 72 7.96 -22.82 -9.92
N ASP A 73 7.15 -23.85 -9.63
CA ASP A 73 6.79 -24.90 -10.59
C ASP A 73 5.97 -24.36 -11.77
N ALA A 74 4.95 -23.52 -11.51
CA ALA A 74 4.16 -22.91 -12.58
C ALA A 74 5.00 -21.97 -13.48
N ASN A 75 6.01 -21.31 -12.91
CA ASN A 75 6.93 -20.47 -13.66
C ASN A 75 7.91 -21.30 -14.49
N VAL A 76 8.36 -22.47 -14.01
CA VAL A 76 9.20 -23.40 -14.76
C VAL A 76 8.45 -23.96 -15.96
N GLU A 77 7.21 -24.45 -15.76
CA GLU A 77 6.39 -24.97 -16.87
C GLU A 77 6.09 -23.91 -17.93
N LEU A 78 5.83 -22.67 -17.52
CA LEU A 78 5.62 -21.55 -18.43
C LEU A 78 6.91 -21.17 -19.19
N GLN A 79 8.07 -21.21 -18.53
CA GLN A 79 9.37 -20.91 -19.16
C GLN A 79 9.77 -21.98 -20.19
N GLU A 80 9.53 -23.26 -19.88
CA GLU A 80 9.70 -24.36 -20.82
C GLU A 80 8.77 -24.21 -22.04
N ALA A 81 7.50 -23.88 -21.79
CA ALA A 81 6.53 -23.63 -22.87
C ALA A 81 6.88 -22.41 -23.74
N GLN A 82 7.60 -21.44 -23.19
CA GLN A 82 8.08 -20.25 -23.91
C GLN A 82 9.46 -20.45 -24.55
N GLY A 83 10.08 -21.62 -24.39
CA GLY A 83 11.40 -21.94 -24.94
C GLY A 83 12.55 -21.14 -24.31
N LEU A 84 12.37 -20.65 -23.08
CA LEU A 84 13.42 -19.98 -22.33
C LEU A 84 14.31 -21.05 -21.68
N ASP A 85 15.45 -21.33 -22.30
CA ASP A 85 16.47 -22.21 -21.75
C ASP A 85 17.19 -21.51 -20.58
N THR A 86 16.90 -21.93 -19.34
CA THR A 86 17.64 -21.48 -18.15
C THR A 86 18.79 -22.43 -17.79
N GLY A 87 19.31 -23.18 -18.75
CA GLY A 87 20.51 -24.01 -18.63
C GLY A 87 21.76 -23.19 -18.27
N ALA A 88 21.83 -22.77 -17.00
CA ALA A 88 23.00 -22.19 -16.37
C ALA A 88 23.08 -22.69 -14.92
N HIS A 89 23.19 -24.01 -14.78
CA HIS A 89 23.91 -24.62 -13.65
C HIS A 89 25.26 -25.10 -14.17
N GLY A 90 26.26 -24.24 -13.98
CA GLY A 90 27.68 -24.53 -14.08
C GLY A 90 28.41 -23.69 -13.05
#